data_AF-M0M130-F1
#
_entry.id   AF-M0M130-F1
#
_cell.length_a   1.000
_cell.length_b   1.000
_cell.length_c   1.000
_cell.angle_alpha   90.00
_cell.angle_beta   90.00
_cell.angle_gamma   90.00
#
_symmetry.space_group_name_H-M   'P 1'
#
loop_
_entity.id
_entity.type
_entity.pdbx_description
1 polymer ?
#
loop_
_entity_poly.entity_id
_entity_poly.type
_entity_poly.pdbx_seq_one_letter_code
_entity_poly.pdbx_strand_id
1 'polypeptide(L)'
;MSPLDTIHITTTTREKRDRYLTPAELKTVLRERSGYVCRKVSPNHEGLYDETKFILRGTFFDMDLDIVFTVESDHIVVLTQMSQHADSLRGQFYEQVGTTAADAVTAVPN
;
A
#
# COMPACT_ATOMS: atom_id res chain seq x y z
N MET A 1 10.09 -10.02 14.50
CA MET A 1 8.70 -10.09 14.01
C MET A 1 8.59 -9.05 12.92
N SER A 2 8.12 -9.41 11.74
CA SER A 2 7.95 -8.46 10.64
C SER A 2 6.59 -7.78 10.74
N PRO A 3 6.46 -6.48 10.41
CA PRO A 3 5.14 -5.84 10.28
C PRO A 3 4.17 -6.61 9.36
N LEU A 4 4.68 -7.38 8.40
CA LEU A 4 3.86 -8.24 7.52
C LEU A 4 3.18 -9.42 8.24
N ASP A 5 3.67 -9.80 9.42
CA ASP A 5 3.08 -10.85 10.24
C ASP A 5 1.72 -10.39 10.80
N THR A 6 1.59 -9.09 11.09
CA THR A 6 0.41 -8.48 11.69
C THR A 6 -0.22 -7.46 10.74
N ILE A 7 -1.32 -7.83 10.08
CA ILE A 7 -2.02 -6.95 9.13
C ILE A 7 -3.41 -6.61 9.65
N HIS A 8 -3.63 -5.33 9.95
CA HIS A 8 -4.91 -4.77 10.35
C HIS A 8 -5.64 -4.18 9.14
N ILE A 9 -6.87 -4.66 8.91
CA ILE A 9 -7.76 -4.12 7.89
C ILE A 9 -8.76 -3.20 8.59
N THR A 10 -8.73 -1.92 8.24
CA THR A 10 -9.64 -0.89 8.79
C THR A 10 -11.09 -1.17 8.45
N THR A 11 -12.03 -0.63 9.26
CA THR A 11 -13.48 -0.72 8.99
C THR A 11 -13.82 -0.18 7.60
N THR A 12 -13.30 1.00 7.24
CA THR A 12 -13.46 1.61 5.91
C THR A 12 -13.05 0.67 4.78
N THR A 13 -11.95 -0.05 4.93
CA THR A 13 -11.51 -1.02 3.91
C THR A 13 -12.41 -2.26 3.88
N ARG A 14 -12.87 -2.73 5.05
CA ARG A 14 -13.79 -3.89 5.14
C ARG A 14 -15.13 -3.62 4.47
N GLU A 15 -15.67 -2.42 4.61
CA GLU A 15 -16.93 -2.00 3.97
C GLU A 15 -16.84 -1.96 2.44
N LYS A 16 -15.62 -1.96 1.88
CA LYS A 16 -15.39 -2.01 0.43
C LYS A 16 -15.29 -3.43 -0.14
N ARG A 17 -15.34 -4.47 0.69
CA ARG A 17 -15.16 -5.87 0.25
C ARG A 17 -16.16 -6.32 -0.82
N ASP A 18 -17.36 -5.75 -0.85
CA ASP A 18 -18.39 -6.13 -1.83
C ASP A 18 -18.09 -5.56 -3.23
N ARG A 19 -17.14 -4.61 -3.33
CA ARG A 19 -16.70 -3.98 -4.58
C ARG A 19 -15.31 -4.43 -5.02
N TYR A 20 -14.47 -4.85 -4.09
CA TYR A 20 -13.04 -5.11 -4.29
C TYR A 20 -12.61 -6.37 -3.52
N LEU A 21 -11.41 -6.38 -2.93
CA LEU A 21 -10.87 -7.55 -2.23
C LEU A 21 -11.44 -7.68 -0.81
N THR A 22 -11.60 -8.92 -0.39
CA THR A 22 -11.91 -9.28 1.00
C THR A 22 -10.71 -9.04 1.94
N PRO A 23 -10.92 -8.99 3.26
CA PRO A 23 -9.82 -8.90 4.23
C PRO A 23 -8.79 -10.04 4.13
N ALA A 24 -9.21 -11.25 3.70
CA ALA A 24 -8.30 -12.37 3.52
C ALA A 24 -7.41 -12.16 2.28
N GLU A 25 -8.02 -11.77 1.17
CA GLU A 25 -7.30 -11.47 -0.07
C GLU A 25 -6.32 -10.31 0.09
N LEU A 26 -6.71 -9.23 0.80
CA LEU A 26 -5.80 -8.13 1.12
C LEU A 26 -4.55 -8.58 1.88
N LYS A 27 -4.71 -9.50 2.85
CA LYS A 27 -3.58 -10.07 3.59
C LYS A 27 -2.70 -10.92 2.69
N THR A 28 -3.29 -11.72 1.80
CA THR A 28 -2.55 -12.49 0.80
C THR A 28 -1.79 -11.58 -0.15
N VAL A 29 -2.41 -10.50 -0.64
CA VAL A 29 -1.75 -9.53 -1.53
C VAL A 29 -0.51 -8.94 -0.86
N LEU A 30 -0.65 -8.42 0.36
CA LEU A 30 0.47 -7.79 1.05
C LEU A 30 1.60 -8.76 1.39
N ARG A 31 1.31 -10.05 1.61
CA ARG A 31 2.33 -11.04 1.96
C ARG A 31 3.02 -11.68 0.77
N GLU A 32 2.31 -11.89 -0.33
CA GLU A 32 2.72 -12.84 -1.35
C GLU A 32 2.74 -12.28 -2.77
N ARG A 33 2.12 -11.12 -3.01
CA ARG A 33 1.96 -10.59 -4.37
C ARG A 33 2.90 -9.41 -4.62
N SER A 34 3.29 -9.30 -5.87
CA SER A 34 4.09 -8.19 -6.38
C SER A 34 3.21 -7.20 -7.13
N GLY A 35 3.65 -5.94 -7.13
CA GLY A 35 3.07 -4.85 -7.88
C GLY A 35 4.05 -3.70 -7.98
N TYR A 36 3.54 -2.48 -8.15
CA TYR A 36 4.29 -1.24 -8.08
C TYR A 36 4.08 -0.62 -6.71
N VAL A 37 5.14 -0.53 -5.90
CA VAL A 37 5.07 0.05 -4.56
C VAL A 37 5.69 1.43 -4.59
N CYS A 38 4.88 2.43 -4.22
CA CYS A 38 5.34 3.80 -4.14
C CYS A 38 4.86 4.50 -2.87
N ARG A 39 5.55 5.58 -2.53
CA ARG A 39 5.12 6.55 -1.53
C ARG A 39 4.99 7.92 -2.19
N LYS A 40 4.17 8.77 -1.60
CA LYS A 40 4.00 10.14 -2.08
C LYS A 40 5.18 10.99 -1.60
N VAL A 41 5.75 11.77 -2.50
CA VAL A 41 6.87 12.68 -2.22
C VAL A 41 6.55 14.08 -2.72
N SER A 42 7.27 15.08 -2.23
CA SER A 42 7.26 16.42 -2.81
C SER A 42 8.69 16.80 -3.19
N PRO A 43 8.95 17.20 -4.45
CA PRO A 43 10.28 17.66 -4.82
C PRO A 43 10.64 19.01 -4.17
N ASN A 44 9.62 19.72 -3.66
CA ASN A 44 9.76 21.09 -3.15
C ASN A 44 9.59 21.18 -1.62
N HIS A 45 9.15 20.12 -0.95
CA HIS A 45 8.85 20.14 0.49
C HIS A 45 9.24 18.82 1.15
N GLU A 46 10.31 18.84 1.92
CA GLU A 46 10.70 17.73 2.80
C GLU A 46 9.65 17.53 3.91
N GLY A 47 9.34 16.28 4.24
CA GLY A 47 8.41 15.93 5.33
C GLY A 47 6.94 16.30 5.11
N LEU A 48 6.53 16.69 3.90
CA LEU A 48 5.14 17.09 3.62
C LEU A 48 4.15 15.91 3.71
N TYR A 49 4.62 14.71 3.34
CA TYR A 49 3.80 13.51 3.31
C TYR A 49 4.30 12.51 4.35
N ASP A 50 3.38 11.70 4.83
CA ASP A 50 3.67 10.59 5.73
C ASP A 50 4.56 9.55 5.03
N GLU A 51 5.80 9.43 5.48
CA GLU A 51 6.81 8.54 4.91
C GLU A 51 6.55 7.06 5.23
N THR A 52 5.62 6.78 6.14
CA THR A 52 5.19 5.42 6.49
C THR A 52 4.01 4.94 5.63
N LYS A 53 3.45 5.82 4.79
CA LYS A 53 2.27 5.55 3.97
C LYS A 53 2.63 5.22 2.52
N PHE A 54 2.16 4.07 2.08
CA PHE A 54 2.48 3.50 0.78
C PHE A 54 1.23 3.13 -0.02
N ILE A 55 1.45 2.97 -1.32
CA ILE A 55 0.48 2.44 -2.27
C ILE A 55 1.11 1.23 -2.95
N LEU A 56 0.43 0.08 -2.88
CA LEU A 56 0.72 -1.08 -3.70
C LEU A 56 -0.30 -1.12 -4.84
N ARG A 57 0.18 -0.80 -6.03
CA ARG A 57 -0.58 -0.81 -7.29
C ARG A 57 -0.36 -2.13 -8.02
N GLY A 58 -1.41 -2.75 -8.52
CA GLY A 58 -1.27 -3.92 -9.39
C GLY A 58 -2.61 -4.54 -9.77
N THR A 59 -2.53 -5.64 -10.51
CA THR A 59 -3.68 -6.49 -10.80
C THR A 59 -3.71 -7.63 -9.78
N PHE A 60 -4.74 -7.67 -8.94
CA PHE A 60 -4.89 -8.65 -7.87
C PHE A 60 -6.25 -9.31 -7.97
N PHE A 61 -6.29 -10.64 -7.98
CA PHE A 61 -7.54 -11.40 -8.13
C PHE A 61 -8.39 -10.87 -9.32
N ASP A 62 -7.73 -10.67 -10.46
CA ASP A 62 -8.31 -10.16 -11.71
C ASP A 62 -8.88 -8.73 -11.63
N MET A 63 -8.45 -7.93 -10.65
CA MET A 63 -8.85 -6.52 -10.47
C MET A 63 -7.64 -5.58 -10.43
N ASP A 64 -7.70 -4.51 -11.22
CA ASP A 64 -6.72 -3.42 -11.17
C ASP A 64 -6.99 -2.49 -9.99
N LEU A 65 -6.17 -2.60 -8.96
CA LEU A 65 -6.37 -1.90 -7.69
C LEU A 65 -5.13 -1.14 -7.21
N ASP A 66 -5.40 -0.05 -6.51
CA ASP A 66 -4.48 0.62 -5.59
C ASP A 66 -4.86 0.24 -4.15
N ILE A 67 -3.94 -0.42 -3.45
CA ILE A 67 -4.06 -0.73 -2.02
C ILE A 67 -3.21 0.29 -1.26
N VAL A 68 -3.86 1.12 -0.45
CA VAL A 68 -3.20 2.14 0.38
C VAL A 68 -3.05 1.61 1.80
N PHE A 69 -1.82 1.60 2.30
CA PHE A 69 -1.49 1.07 3.61
C PHE A 69 -0.42 1.91 4.30
N THR A 70 -0.38 1.83 5.63
CA THR A 70 0.68 2.38 6.46
C THR A 70 1.48 1.25 7.09
N VAL A 71 2.80 1.43 7.20
CA VAL A 71 3.68 0.51 7.92
C VAL A 71 4.00 1.11 9.28
N GLU A 72 3.60 0.39 10.32
CA GLU A 72 3.98 0.68 11.71
C GLU A 72 5.11 -0.24 12.14
N SER A 73 5.72 0.05 13.30
CA SER A 73 6.89 -0.68 13.81
C SER A 73 6.69 -2.21 13.94
N ASP A 74 5.46 -2.66 14.22
CA ASP A 74 5.10 -4.04 14.50
C ASP A 74 3.96 -4.59 13.61
N HIS A 75 3.34 -3.76 12.77
CA HIS A 75 2.19 -4.15 11.97
C HIS A 75 1.97 -3.28 10.72
N ILE A 76 1.12 -3.74 9.81
CA ILE A 76 0.62 -2.96 8.68
C ILE A 76 -0.85 -2.63 8.88
N VAL A 77 -1.25 -1.39 8.56
CA VAL A 77 -2.64 -0.96 8.54
C VAL A 77 -3.09 -0.69 7.11
N VAL A 78 -4.07 -1.45 6.61
CA VAL A 78 -4.69 -1.18 5.31
C VAL A 78 -5.77 -0.12 5.48
N LEU A 79 -5.51 1.05 4.90
CA LEU A 79 -6.36 2.25 5.03
C LEU A 79 -7.51 2.23 4.04
N THR A 80 -7.25 1.82 2.80
CA THR A 80 -8.27 1.71 1.75
C THR A 80 -7.77 0.89 0.57
N GLN A 81 -8.71 0.44 -0.25
CA GLN A 81 -8.50 -0.04 -1.61
C GLN A 81 -9.40 0.74 -2.58
N MET A 82 -8.96 0.92 -3.82
CA MET A 82 -9.73 1.58 -4.87
C MET A 82 -9.30 1.10 -6.25
N SER A 83 -10.22 1.16 -7.22
CA SER A 83 -9.89 0.96 -8.62
C SER A 83 -8.81 1.94 -9.06
N GLN A 84 -7.93 1.51 -9.95
CA GLN A 84 -6.97 2.39 -10.59
C GLN A 84 -7.72 3.41 -11.46
N HIS A 85 -7.90 4.64 -10.97
CA HIS A 85 -8.60 5.70 -11.70
C HIS A 85 -7.64 6.62 -12.49
N ALA A 86 -6.34 6.54 -12.20
CA ALA A 86 -5.32 7.34 -12.87
C ALA A 86 -4.05 6.49 -13.09
N ASP A 87 -3.62 6.36 -14.34
CA ASP A 87 -2.44 5.58 -14.71
C ASP A 87 -1.14 6.13 -14.08
N SER A 88 -1.13 7.39 -13.63
CA SER A 88 0.09 8.06 -13.17
C SER A 88 0.24 8.09 -11.63
N LEU A 89 0.65 6.96 -11.05
CA LEU A 89 1.39 6.93 -9.77
C LEU A 89 2.91 7.01 -10.01
N ARG A 90 3.33 7.66 -11.10
CA ARG A 90 4.73 7.76 -11.51
C ARG A 90 5.16 9.22 -11.60
N GLY A 91 6.43 9.48 -11.32
CA GLY A 91 7.04 10.78 -11.57
C GLY A 91 7.19 11.65 -10.32
N GLN A 92 7.21 12.97 -10.50
CA GLN A 92 7.75 13.91 -9.51
C GLN A 92 7.10 13.86 -8.11
N PHE A 93 5.87 13.38 -7.99
CA PHE A 93 5.13 13.33 -6.72
C PHE A 93 5.02 11.92 -6.11
N TYR A 94 5.56 10.91 -6.79
CA TYR A 94 5.54 9.53 -6.33
C TYR A 94 6.89 8.86 -6.59
N GLU A 95 7.51 8.42 -5.52
CA GLU A 95 8.76 7.68 -5.58
C GLU A 95 8.45 6.18 -5.53
N GLN A 96 8.99 5.42 -6.48
CA GLN A 96 8.96 3.96 -6.41
C GLN A 96 9.94 3.50 -5.34
N VAL A 97 9.44 2.77 -4.34
CA VAL A 97 10.27 2.18 -3.27
C VAL A 97 10.52 0.70 -3.49
N GLY A 98 9.72 0.03 -4.33
CA GLY A 98 9.94 -1.36 -4.67
C GLY A 98 8.80 -2.00 -5.43
N THR A 99 8.63 -3.31 -5.22
CA THR A 99 7.64 -4.15 -5.89
C THR A 99 6.80 -5.01 -4.95
N THR A 100 7.10 -5.01 -3.65
CA THR A 100 6.41 -5.79 -2.63
C THR A 100 6.16 -4.96 -1.38
N ALA A 101 5.22 -5.37 -0.53
CA ALA A 101 5.03 -4.69 0.76
C ALA A 101 6.25 -4.85 1.70
N ALA A 102 7.10 -5.86 1.49
CA ALA A 102 8.37 -5.98 2.22
C ALA A 102 9.37 -4.86 1.86
N ASP A 103 9.34 -4.39 0.61
CA ASP A 103 10.14 -3.23 0.20
C ASP A 103 9.65 -1.95 0.89
N ALA A 104 8.32 -1.79 1.05
CA ALA A 104 7.75 -0.70 1.84
C ALA A 104 8.20 -0.76 3.31
N VAL A 105 8.19 -1.95 3.93
CA VAL A 105 8.69 -2.12 5.31
C VAL A 105 10.16 -1.69 5.44
N THR A 106 10.99 -2.06 4.47
CA THR A 106 12.42 -1.69 4.46
C THR A 106 12.64 -0.19 4.22
N ALA A 107 11.68 0.49 3.58
CA ALA A 107 11.77 1.91 3.23
C ALA A 107 11.30 2.87 4.34
N VAL A 108 10.77 2.36 5.45
CA VAL A 108 10.38 3.18 6.60
C VAL A 108 11.64 3.75 7.27
N PRO A 109 11.69 5.05 7.58
CA PRO A 109 12.80 5.65 8.34
C PRO A 109 12.92 5.05 9.74
N ASN A 110 14.15 4.83 10.21
CA ASN A 110 14.43 4.36 11.58
C ASN A 110 14.13 5.42 12.64
#